data_AF-L9XAI8-F1
#
_entry.id   AF-L9XAI8-F1
#
_cell.length_a   1.000
_cell.length_b   1.000
_cell.length_c   1.000
_cell.angle_alpha   90.00
_cell.angle_beta   90.00
_cell.angle_gamma   90.00
#
_symmetry.space_group_name_H-M   'P 1'
#
loop_
_entity.id
_entity.type
_entity.pdbx_description
1 polymer ?
#
loop_
_entity_poly.entity_id
_entity_poly.type
_entity_poly.pdbx_seq_one_letter_code
_entity_poly.pdbx_strand_id
1 'polypeptide(L)'
;MPDADLEVDVDEPNTDFSLKDEYSATVNVFLHFVVLGAITLVTGQPFLFPSLGPSAYLMATGEQPRAEGGYHVIGGHAVAVVCGMIAYVLVGNEVSAYVVFDRPDIAFSWELVYLMASATLAMMLTTTAMLLTKTNHAAACATTLIIALGLMGGVADAVIIVVAVAILWYLHDRVISTLAEWFGFKPRNARE
;
A
#
# COMPACT_ATOMS: atom_id res chain seq x y z
N MET A 1 -19.71 -37.78 40.27
CA MET A 1 -18.88 -36.97 39.37
C MET A 1 -18.60 -37.83 38.15
N PRO A 2 -19.23 -37.56 37.00
CA PRO A 2 -18.77 -38.09 35.73
C PRO A 2 -17.83 -37.11 35.04
N ASP A 3 -16.88 -37.69 34.34
CA ASP A 3 -15.78 -37.06 33.60
C ASP A 3 -16.29 -36.08 32.54
N ALA A 4 -15.68 -34.89 32.50
CA ALA A 4 -15.86 -33.94 31.42
C ALA A 4 -14.79 -34.23 30.36
N ASP A 5 -15.20 -34.94 29.31
CA ASP A 5 -14.41 -35.08 28.09
C ASP A 5 -14.30 -33.68 27.44
N LEU A 6 -13.15 -33.05 27.63
CA LEU A 6 -12.71 -31.90 26.85
C LEU A 6 -12.40 -32.39 25.43
N GLU A 7 -13.42 -32.43 24.57
CA GLU A 7 -13.20 -32.43 23.13
C GLU A 7 -12.50 -31.12 22.75
N VAL A 8 -11.17 -31.21 22.66
CA VAL A 8 -10.36 -30.20 21.97
C VAL A 8 -10.70 -30.37 20.50
N ASP A 9 -11.58 -29.50 20.00
CA ASP A 9 -11.83 -29.34 18.57
C ASP A 9 -10.53 -28.84 17.95
N VAL A 10 -9.71 -29.79 17.49
CA VAL A 10 -8.53 -29.49 16.70
C VAL A 10 -9.08 -29.07 15.35
N ASP A 11 -9.27 -27.77 15.15
CA ASP A 11 -9.52 -27.17 13.84
C ASP A 11 -8.49 -27.80 12.88
N GLU A 12 -8.95 -28.76 12.05
CA GLU A 12 -8.14 -29.27 10.97
C GLU A 12 -7.75 -28.06 10.12
N PRO A 13 -6.45 -27.86 9.79
CA PRO A 13 -6.06 -26.74 8.98
C PRO A 13 -6.75 -26.88 7.63
N ASN A 14 -7.78 -26.05 7.42
CA ASN A 14 -8.56 -25.98 6.19
C ASN A 14 -7.62 -25.56 5.05
N THR A 15 -6.99 -26.55 4.44
CA THR A 15 -6.07 -26.39 3.32
C THR A 15 -6.85 -26.49 2.00
N ASP A 16 -7.95 -25.75 1.88
CA ASP A 16 -8.63 -25.57 0.59
C ASP A 16 -7.87 -24.53 -0.25
N PHE A 17 -6.61 -24.85 -0.59
CA PHE A 17 -5.79 -24.09 -1.53
C PHE A 17 -6.30 -24.37 -2.95
N SER A 18 -7.27 -23.58 -3.40
CA SER A 18 -7.70 -23.60 -4.80
C SER A 18 -6.64 -22.87 -5.64
N LEU A 19 -5.85 -23.63 -6.43
CA LEU A 19 -4.89 -23.09 -7.40
C LEU A 19 -5.46 -21.92 -8.24
N LYS A 20 -6.77 -21.93 -8.51
CA LYS A 20 -7.47 -20.87 -9.26
C LYS A 20 -7.41 -19.50 -8.58
N ASP A 21 -7.39 -19.45 -7.24
CA ASP A 21 -7.37 -18.20 -6.49
C ASP A 21 -5.97 -17.56 -6.51
N GLU A 22 -4.92 -18.38 -6.41
CA GLU A 22 -3.52 -17.92 -6.54
C GLU A 22 -3.23 -17.37 -7.95
N TYR A 23 -3.69 -18.08 -8.99
CA TYR A 23 -3.58 -17.62 -10.37
C TYR A 23 -4.39 -16.32 -10.59
N SER A 24 -5.58 -16.22 -10.01
CA SER A 24 -6.43 -15.02 -10.10
C SER A 24 -5.75 -13.79 -9.49
N ALA A 25 -5.20 -13.92 -8.28
CA ALA A 25 -4.50 -12.82 -7.61
C ALA A 25 -3.26 -12.37 -8.42
N THR A 26 -2.48 -13.31 -8.94
CA THR A 26 -1.30 -13.03 -9.77
C THR A 26 -1.68 -12.29 -11.06
N VAL A 27 -2.72 -12.75 -11.76
CA VAL A 27 -3.23 -12.09 -12.98
C VAL A 27 -3.75 -10.69 -12.66
N ASN A 28 -4.44 -10.52 -11.53
CA ASN A 28 -4.94 -9.23 -11.09
C ASN A 28 -3.79 -8.23 -10.87
N VAL A 29 -2.77 -8.62 -10.10
CA VAL A 29 -1.57 -7.79 -9.89
C VAL A 29 -0.87 -7.48 -11.22
N PHE A 30 -0.73 -8.48 -12.11
CA PHE A 30 -0.16 -8.26 -13.44
C PHE A 30 -0.91 -7.18 -14.23
N LEU A 31 -2.24 -7.25 -14.28
CA LEU A 31 -3.07 -6.28 -15.00
C LEU A 31 -2.91 -4.86 -14.45
N HIS A 32 -2.89 -4.70 -13.12
CA HIS A 32 -2.63 -3.40 -12.50
C HIS A 32 -1.30 -2.79 -12.93
N PHE A 33 -0.22 -3.58 -12.83
CA PHE A 33 1.13 -3.09 -13.09
C PHE A 33 1.41 -2.91 -14.59
N VAL A 34 0.75 -3.66 -15.47
CA VAL A 34 0.81 -3.39 -16.92
C VAL A 34 0.17 -2.05 -17.25
N VAL A 35 -1.01 -1.74 -16.67
CA VAL A 35 -1.67 -0.44 -16.93
C VAL A 35 -0.84 0.72 -16.39
N LEU A 36 -0.45 0.67 -15.12
CA LEU A 36 0.36 1.73 -14.49
C LEU A 36 1.76 1.84 -15.11
N GLY A 37 2.34 0.70 -15.48
CA GLY A 37 3.61 0.64 -16.21
C GLY A 37 3.53 1.22 -17.60
N ALA A 38 2.43 0.98 -18.34
CA ALA A 38 2.19 1.62 -19.63
C ALA A 38 2.05 3.15 -19.49
N ILE A 39 1.35 3.63 -18.46
CA ILE A 39 1.24 5.06 -18.18
C ILE A 39 2.64 5.64 -17.87
N THR A 40 3.41 4.97 -17.02
CA THR A 40 4.80 5.36 -16.71
C THR A 40 5.65 5.44 -17.97
N LEU A 41 5.57 4.40 -18.82
CA LEU A 41 6.32 4.31 -20.07
C LEU A 41 5.98 5.44 -21.05
N VAL A 42 4.70 5.76 -21.19
CA VAL A 42 4.22 6.77 -22.15
C VAL A 42 4.45 8.19 -21.64
N THR A 43 4.25 8.44 -20.35
CA THR A 43 4.29 9.80 -19.78
C THR A 43 5.67 10.18 -19.23
N GLY A 44 6.52 9.20 -18.92
CA GLY A 44 7.77 9.39 -18.17
C GLY A 44 7.54 9.80 -16.71
N GLN A 45 6.30 9.78 -16.21
CA GLN A 45 5.95 10.14 -14.83
C GLN A 45 5.94 8.90 -13.92
N PRO A 46 6.26 9.04 -12.62
CA PRO A 46 6.39 7.92 -11.69
C PRO A 46 5.03 7.36 -11.24
N PHE A 47 4.28 6.73 -12.15
CA PHE A 47 3.04 6.01 -11.83
C PHE A 47 3.29 4.62 -11.22
N LEU A 48 4.55 4.18 -11.17
CA LEU A 48 5.00 2.99 -10.46
C LEU A 48 5.85 3.38 -9.26
N PHE A 49 5.36 3.08 -8.05
CA PHE A 49 6.09 3.30 -6.81
C PHE A 49 5.77 2.21 -5.77
N PRO A 50 6.66 2.00 -4.76
CA PRO A 50 6.63 0.81 -3.92
C PRO A 50 5.31 0.54 -3.17
N SER A 51 4.58 1.57 -2.75
CA SER A 51 3.34 1.39 -1.96
C SER A 51 2.15 0.85 -2.76
N LEU A 52 2.23 0.85 -4.11
CA LEU A 52 1.22 0.23 -4.97
C LEU A 52 1.26 -1.29 -4.90
N GLY A 53 2.42 -1.90 -4.64
CA GLY A 53 2.57 -3.36 -4.55
C GLY A 53 1.65 -3.97 -3.49
N PRO A 54 1.80 -3.61 -2.20
CA PRO A 54 0.91 -4.08 -1.14
C PRO A 54 -0.55 -3.66 -1.36
N SER A 55 -0.82 -2.50 -1.97
CA SER A 55 -2.19 -2.08 -2.29
C SER A 55 -2.85 -3.02 -3.32
N ALA A 56 -2.14 -3.33 -4.41
CA ALA A 56 -2.61 -4.24 -5.44
C ALA A 56 -2.73 -5.67 -4.91
N TYR A 57 -1.79 -6.11 -4.07
CA TYR A 57 -1.83 -7.43 -3.44
C TYR A 57 -3.08 -7.59 -2.56
N LEU A 58 -3.32 -6.66 -1.63
CA LEU A 58 -4.49 -6.71 -0.74
C LEU A 58 -5.81 -6.69 -1.53
N MET A 59 -5.89 -5.90 -2.60
CA MET A 59 -7.06 -5.91 -3.47
C MET A 59 -7.19 -7.23 -4.24
N ALA A 60 -6.09 -7.77 -4.76
CA ALA A 60 -6.08 -9.01 -5.53
C ALA A 60 -6.40 -10.27 -4.70
N THR A 61 -6.02 -10.29 -3.42
CA THR A 61 -6.26 -11.44 -2.52
C THR A 61 -7.57 -11.34 -1.73
N GLY A 62 -8.20 -10.17 -1.68
CA GLY A 62 -9.39 -9.94 -0.86
C GLY A 62 -9.11 -9.96 0.65
N GLU A 63 -7.85 -10.01 1.07
CA GLU A 63 -7.48 -10.04 2.49
C GLU A 63 -7.66 -8.65 3.14
N GLN A 64 -8.88 -8.26 3.57
CA GLN A 64 -9.14 -7.50 4.81
C GLN A 64 -10.56 -6.88 4.94
N PRO A 65 -11.31 -7.17 6.03
CA PRO A 65 -12.59 -6.48 6.36
C PRO A 65 -12.48 -5.00 6.73
N ARG A 66 -11.27 -4.48 7.02
CA ARG A 66 -11.03 -3.07 7.45
C ARG A 66 -10.44 -2.17 6.35
N ALA A 67 -10.27 -2.71 5.14
CA ALA A 67 -9.63 -2.03 4.00
C ALA A 67 -10.49 -2.08 2.71
N GLU A 68 -11.80 -2.28 2.84
CA GLU A 68 -12.68 -2.38 1.67
C GLU A 68 -13.08 -0.98 1.15
N GLY A 69 -12.93 -0.80 -0.16
CA GLY A 69 -13.46 0.36 -0.89
C GLY A 69 -12.53 1.56 -0.99
N GLY A 70 -12.87 2.44 -1.94
CA GLY A 70 -12.02 3.56 -2.35
C GLY A 70 -11.75 4.57 -1.23
N TYR A 71 -12.64 4.69 -0.24
CA TYR A 71 -12.42 5.55 0.93
C TYR A 71 -11.18 5.15 1.72
N HIS A 72 -10.95 3.85 1.94
CA HIS A 72 -9.78 3.38 2.67
C HIS A 72 -8.53 3.46 1.80
N VAL A 73 -8.58 2.95 0.57
CA VAL A 73 -7.41 2.91 -0.32
C VAL A 73 -6.98 4.32 -0.73
N ILE A 74 -7.87 5.08 -1.40
CA ILE A 74 -7.54 6.42 -1.90
C ILE A 74 -7.40 7.39 -0.74
N GLY A 75 -8.31 7.35 0.25
CA GLY A 75 -8.27 8.24 1.41
C GLY A 75 -7.06 8.00 2.30
N GLY A 76 -6.67 6.75 2.51
CA GLY A 76 -5.48 6.40 3.30
C GLY A 76 -4.21 6.93 2.65
N HIS A 77 -4.07 6.74 1.34
CA HIS A 77 -2.96 7.30 0.56
C HIS A 77 -2.97 8.83 0.53
N ALA A 78 -4.13 9.48 0.37
CA ALA A 78 -4.25 10.93 0.41
C ALA A 78 -3.84 11.51 1.78
N VAL A 79 -4.26 10.88 2.88
CA VAL A 79 -3.83 11.25 4.24
C VAL A 79 -2.31 11.05 4.40
N ALA A 80 -1.79 9.92 3.97
CA ALA A 80 -0.36 9.61 4.02
C ALA A 80 0.49 10.61 3.22
N VAL A 81 -0.01 11.07 2.07
CA VAL A 81 0.64 12.11 1.26
C VAL A 81 0.77 13.40 2.07
N VAL A 82 -0.34 13.87 2.68
CA VAL A 82 -0.34 15.11 3.47
C VAL A 82 0.59 14.99 4.68
N CYS A 83 0.52 13.90 5.43
CA CYS A 83 1.37 13.67 6.59
C CYS A 83 2.86 13.55 6.21
N GLY A 84 3.17 12.87 5.12
CA GLY A 84 4.52 12.77 4.58
C GLY A 84 5.07 14.13 4.16
N MET A 85 4.26 14.96 3.48
CA MET A 85 4.65 16.33 3.10
C MET A 85 4.90 17.21 4.31
N ILE A 86 4.05 17.12 5.35
CA ILE A 86 4.26 17.86 6.60
C ILE A 86 5.60 17.48 7.24
N ALA A 87 5.89 16.19 7.37
CA ALA A 87 7.15 15.74 7.94
C ALA A 87 8.36 16.13 7.08
N TYR A 88 8.24 16.00 5.75
CA TYR A 88 9.28 16.36 4.79
C TYR A 88 9.62 17.85 4.87
N VAL A 89 8.62 18.74 4.92
CA VAL A 89 8.82 20.19 5.03
C VAL A 89 9.40 20.59 6.40
N LEU A 90 8.98 19.93 7.47
CA LEU A 90 9.44 20.25 8.82
C LEU A 90 10.85 19.73 9.13
N VAL A 91 11.23 18.58 8.56
CA VAL A 91 12.43 17.83 8.98
C VAL A 91 13.24 17.30 7.79
N GLY A 92 12.56 16.85 6.74
CA GLY A 92 13.10 15.99 5.68
C GLY A 92 14.21 16.57 4.82
N ASN A 93 14.41 17.89 4.81
CA ASN A 93 15.47 18.58 4.06
C ASN A 93 15.42 18.32 2.53
N GLU A 94 16.01 19.18 1.72
CA GLU A 94 15.89 19.15 0.25
C GLU A 94 16.62 17.99 -0.45
N VAL A 95 17.06 16.97 0.30
CA VAL A 95 17.90 15.88 -0.21
C VAL A 95 17.18 14.55 -0.06
N SER A 96 17.01 13.84 -1.17
CA SER A 96 16.39 12.52 -1.17
C SER A 96 17.26 11.47 -0.47
N ALA A 97 16.63 10.46 0.13
CA ALA A 97 17.32 9.32 0.72
C ALA A 97 18.31 8.66 -0.24
N TYR A 98 17.97 8.62 -1.54
CA TYR A 98 18.87 8.11 -2.58
C TYR A 98 20.21 8.84 -2.59
N VAL A 99 20.19 10.17 -2.57
CA VAL A 99 21.41 10.99 -2.55
C VAL A 99 22.17 10.86 -1.23
N VAL A 100 21.45 10.76 -0.10
CA VAL A 100 22.08 10.56 1.22
C VAL A 100 22.84 9.23 1.27
N PHE A 101 22.24 8.14 0.80
CA PHE A 101 22.83 6.80 0.85
C PHE A 101 23.92 6.55 -0.21
N ASP A 102 24.06 7.41 -1.22
CA ASP A 102 25.17 7.33 -2.18
C ASP A 102 26.50 7.84 -1.60
N ARG A 103 26.48 8.53 -0.46
CA ARG A 103 27.69 9.11 0.14
C ARG A 103 28.51 8.08 0.90
N PRO A 104 29.86 8.14 0.80
CA PRO A 104 30.73 7.29 1.62
C PRO A 104 30.63 7.69 3.11
N ASP A 105 30.79 6.70 3.99
CA ASP A 105 30.91 6.87 5.45
C ASP A 105 29.77 7.67 6.13
N ILE A 106 28.54 7.53 5.64
CA ILE A 106 27.37 8.33 6.07
C ILE A 106 26.86 8.01 7.49
N ALA A 107 27.35 6.96 8.14
CA ALA A 107 26.89 6.52 9.46
C ALA A 107 27.03 7.63 10.52
N PHE A 108 26.03 7.77 11.39
CA PHE A 108 25.96 8.81 12.44
C PHE A 108 26.06 10.26 11.95
N SER A 109 25.85 10.51 10.65
CA SER A 109 25.78 11.87 10.10
C SER A 109 24.47 12.57 10.47
N TRP A 110 24.49 13.90 10.45
CA TRP A 110 23.28 14.71 10.63
C TRP A 110 22.22 14.46 9.55
N GLU A 111 22.62 14.12 8.33
CA GLU A 111 21.69 13.78 7.25
C GLU A 111 20.86 12.54 7.58
N LEU A 112 21.47 11.50 8.18
CA LEU A 112 20.72 10.34 8.68
C LEU A 112 19.82 10.69 9.87
N VAL A 113 20.24 11.61 10.75
CA VAL A 113 19.40 12.07 11.86
C VAL A 113 18.15 12.76 11.33
N TYR A 114 18.27 13.64 10.34
CA TYR A 114 17.12 14.28 9.70
C TYR A 114 16.24 13.28 8.95
N LEU A 115 16.84 12.35 8.22
CA LEU A 115 16.09 11.33 7.48
C LEU A 115 15.28 10.42 8.42
N MET A 116 15.91 9.97 9.51
CA MET A 116 15.26 9.21 10.58
C MET A 116 14.11 10.00 11.20
N ALA A 117 14.36 11.25 11.62
CA ALA A 117 13.36 12.08 12.27
C ALA A 117 12.17 12.38 11.35
N SER A 118 12.42 12.65 10.06
CA SER A 118 11.38 12.84 9.05
C SER A 118 10.52 11.57 8.89
N ALA A 119 11.15 10.41 8.69
CA ALA A 119 10.45 9.14 8.54
C ALA A 119 9.61 8.79 9.78
N THR A 120 10.18 8.96 10.98
CA THR A 120 9.48 8.70 12.24
C THR A 120 8.27 9.62 12.43
N LEU A 121 8.44 10.92 12.22
CA LEU A 121 7.35 11.90 12.33
C LEU A 121 6.24 11.60 11.33
N ALA A 122 6.59 11.30 10.07
CA ALA A 122 5.66 10.96 9.01
C ALA A 122 4.81 9.73 9.35
N MET A 123 5.45 8.67 9.86
CA MET A 123 4.78 7.44 10.29
C MET A 123 3.83 7.67 11.46
N MET A 124 4.26 8.44 12.47
CA MET A 124 3.42 8.79 13.60
C MET A 124 2.18 9.57 13.15
N LEU A 125 2.38 10.62 12.35
CA LEU A 125 1.28 11.45 11.84
C LEU A 125 0.32 10.63 10.98
N THR A 126 0.84 9.85 10.04
CA THR A 126 0.01 9.05 9.12
C THR A 126 -0.80 8.00 9.86
N THR A 127 -0.18 7.27 10.78
CA THR A 127 -0.89 6.25 11.57
C THR A 127 -1.99 6.88 12.41
N THR A 128 -1.69 7.95 13.14
CA THR A 128 -2.69 8.67 13.94
C THR A 128 -3.80 9.24 13.07
N ALA A 129 -3.46 9.90 11.95
CA ALA A 129 -4.44 10.51 11.06
C ALA A 129 -5.38 9.46 10.44
N MET A 130 -4.85 8.35 9.93
CA MET A 130 -5.69 7.28 9.36
C MET A 130 -6.62 6.64 10.40
N LEU A 131 -6.17 6.52 11.65
CA LEU A 131 -7.04 6.04 12.74
C LEU A 131 -8.17 7.03 13.03
N LEU A 132 -7.87 8.34 13.04
CA LEU A 132 -8.85 9.40 13.29
C LEU A 132 -9.85 9.54 12.13
N THR A 133 -9.39 9.50 10.88
CA THR A 133 -10.23 9.58 9.68
C THR A 133 -10.88 8.24 9.33
N LYS A 134 -10.48 7.15 9.98
CA LYS A 134 -10.88 5.77 9.66
C LYS A 134 -10.51 5.34 8.25
N THR A 135 -9.52 5.97 7.61
CA THR A 135 -9.02 5.61 6.27
C THR A 135 -7.92 4.55 6.35
N ASN A 136 -8.09 3.54 7.21
CA ASN A 136 -7.04 2.59 7.55
C ASN A 136 -6.62 1.75 6.34
N HIS A 137 -5.48 2.10 5.73
CA HIS A 137 -4.88 1.34 4.63
C HIS A 137 -3.39 1.15 4.93
N ALA A 138 -3.01 -0.04 5.36
CA ALA A 138 -1.64 -0.31 5.83
C ALA A 138 -0.59 0.01 4.75
N ALA A 139 -0.91 -0.19 3.47
CA ALA A 139 0.00 0.13 2.38
C ALA A 139 0.26 1.65 2.22
N ALA A 140 -0.62 2.52 2.73
CA ALA A 140 -0.41 3.97 2.72
C ALA A 140 0.74 4.40 3.65
N CYS A 141 1.11 3.59 4.65
CA CYS A 141 2.31 3.84 5.45
C CYS A 141 3.59 3.87 4.59
N ALA A 142 3.66 3.08 3.51
CA ALA A 142 4.78 3.15 2.58
C ALA A 142 4.75 4.47 1.76
N THR A 143 3.57 4.99 1.42
CA THR A 143 3.41 6.27 0.72
C THR A 143 3.92 7.44 1.53
N THR A 144 3.60 7.50 2.82
CA THR A 144 4.13 8.58 3.66
C THR A 144 5.65 8.55 3.74
N LEU A 145 6.27 7.36 3.72
CA LEU A 145 7.73 7.22 3.73
C LEU A 145 8.35 7.62 2.39
N ILE A 146 7.73 7.28 1.26
CA ILE A 146 8.20 7.72 -0.06
C ILE A 146 8.36 9.25 -0.10
N ILE A 147 7.38 9.98 0.45
CA ILE A 147 7.43 11.44 0.51
C ILE A 147 8.42 11.93 1.58
N ALA A 148 8.32 11.40 2.81
CA ALA A 148 9.14 11.87 3.94
C ALA A 148 10.64 11.61 3.76
N LEU A 149 11.00 10.62 2.93
CA LEU A 149 12.37 10.29 2.53
C LEU A 149 12.82 11.06 1.28
N GLY A 150 12.01 11.98 0.75
CA GLY A 150 12.34 12.82 -0.41
C GLY A 150 12.42 12.07 -1.74
N LEU A 151 11.83 10.87 -1.85
CA LEU A 151 11.83 10.10 -3.12
C LEU A 151 10.80 10.65 -4.11
N MET A 152 9.70 11.22 -3.61
CA MET A 152 8.62 11.86 -4.37
C MET A 152 8.06 13.04 -3.57
N GLY A 153 8.91 14.02 -3.25
CA GLY A 153 8.59 15.13 -2.34
C GLY A 153 7.90 16.35 -2.98
N GLY A 154 7.73 16.37 -4.30
CA GLY A 154 7.12 17.49 -5.01
C GLY A 154 5.59 17.49 -4.93
N VAL A 155 4.97 18.67 -5.04
CA VAL A 155 3.49 18.79 -5.12
C VAL A 155 2.96 18.04 -6.35
N ALA A 156 3.67 18.07 -7.47
CA ALA A 156 3.33 17.31 -8.66
C ALA A 156 3.37 15.79 -8.38
N ASP A 157 4.40 15.31 -7.69
CA ASP A 157 4.53 13.90 -7.33
C ASP A 157 3.42 13.46 -6.37
N ALA A 158 3.07 14.31 -5.40
CA ALA A 158 1.94 14.08 -4.49
C ALA A 158 0.61 13.89 -5.25
N VAL A 159 0.37 14.70 -6.29
CA VAL A 159 -0.80 14.53 -7.17
C VAL A 159 -0.70 13.22 -7.95
N ILE A 160 0.46 12.90 -8.51
CA ILE A 160 0.69 11.65 -9.26
C ILE A 160 0.41 10.44 -8.37
N ILE A 161 0.86 10.44 -7.11
CA ILE A 161 0.59 9.36 -6.16
C ILE A 161 -0.90 9.12 -6.00
N VAL A 162 -1.67 10.18 -5.70
CA VAL A 162 -3.12 10.05 -5.47
C VAL A 162 -3.83 9.60 -6.76
N VAL A 163 -3.44 10.13 -7.92
CA VAL A 163 -4.01 9.74 -9.22
C VAL A 163 -3.67 8.27 -9.55
N ALA A 164 -2.43 7.83 -9.34
CA ALA A 164 -2.02 6.44 -9.58
C ALA A 164 -2.79 5.47 -8.69
N VAL A 165 -2.97 5.81 -7.40
CA VAL A 165 -3.79 5.03 -6.46
C VAL A 165 -5.25 4.98 -6.90
N ALA A 166 -5.81 6.11 -7.35
CA ALA A 166 -7.18 6.16 -7.84
C ALA A 166 -7.36 5.31 -9.11
N ILE A 167 -6.40 5.34 -10.03
CA ILE A 167 -6.39 4.47 -11.22
C ILE A 167 -6.31 3.00 -10.80
N LEU A 168 -5.41 2.65 -9.89
CA LEU A 168 -5.24 1.30 -9.37
C LEU A 168 -6.57 0.78 -8.81
N TRP A 169 -7.18 1.54 -7.90
CA TRP A 169 -8.44 1.18 -7.27
C TRP A 169 -9.59 1.09 -8.28
N TYR A 170 -9.74 2.06 -9.18
CA TYR A 170 -10.80 2.06 -10.18
C TYR A 170 -10.68 0.90 -11.17
N LEU A 171 -9.45 0.59 -11.61
CA LEU A 171 -9.18 -0.56 -12.47
C LEU A 171 -9.59 -1.86 -11.77
N HIS A 172 -9.23 -2.01 -10.50
CA HIS A 172 -9.63 -3.16 -9.70
C HIS A 172 -11.15 -3.28 -9.59
N ASP A 173 -11.80 -2.20 -9.12
CA ASP A 173 -13.22 -2.16 -8.77
C ASP A 173 -14.17 -2.26 -9.97
N ARG A 174 -13.78 -1.71 -11.13
CA ARG A 174 -14.68 -1.64 -12.31
C ARG A 174 -14.36 -2.62 -13.42
N VAL A 175 -13.09 -3.02 -13.54
CA VAL A 175 -12.66 -3.86 -14.65
C VAL A 175 -12.37 -5.25 -14.12
N ILE A 176 -11.47 -5.36 -13.15
CA ILE A 176 -10.96 -6.67 -12.78
C ILE A 176 -12.00 -7.46 -11.97
N SER A 177 -12.64 -6.85 -10.98
CA SER A 177 -13.72 -7.49 -10.20
C SER A 177 -14.90 -7.90 -11.10
N THR A 178 -15.30 -7.03 -12.03
CA THR A 178 -16.44 -7.26 -12.93
C THR A 178 -16.13 -8.40 -13.93
N LEU A 179 -14.91 -8.44 -14.46
CA LEU A 179 -14.47 -9.55 -15.30
C LEU A 179 -14.38 -10.86 -14.51
N ALA A 180 -13.87 -10.80 -13.29
CA ALA A 180 -13.76 -11.96 -12.41
C ALA A 180 -15.14 -12.56 -12.09
N GLU A 181 -16.13 -11.73 -11.79
CA GLU A 181 -17.53 -12.15 -11.64
C GLU A 181 -18.10 -12.76 -12.93
N TRP A 182 -17.85 -12.11 -14.07
CA TRP A 182 -18.36 -12.59 -15.36
C TRP A 182 -17.78 -13.96 -15.77
N PHE A 183 -16.50 -14.20 -15.47
CA PHE A 183 -15.85 -15.48 -15.74
C PHE A 183 -15.97 -16.50 -14.61
N GLY A 184 -16.68 -16.18 -13.52
CA GLY A 184 -16.91 -17.08 -12.38
C GLY A 184 -15.67 -17.30 -11.50
N PHE A 185 -14.64 -16.46 -11.62
CA PHE A 185 -13.48 -16.43 -10.73
C PHE A 185 -13.77 -15.49 -9.57
N LYS A 186 -14.61 -15.92 -8.62
CA LYS A 186 -14.75 -15.15 -7.38
C LYS A 186 -13.59 -15.55 -6.47
N PRO A 187 -12.66 -14.63 -6.12
CA PRO A 187 -11.66 -14.94 -5.10
C PRO A 187 -12.44 -15.26 -3.81
N ARG A 188 -12.31 -16.48 -3.30
CA ARG A 188 -12.73 -16.74 -1.91
C ARG A 188 -11.80 -15.93 -1.01
N ASN A 189 -12.35 -15.42 0.09
CA ASN A 189 -11.50 -14.92 1.17
C ASN A 189 -10.47 -16.01 1.46
N ALA A 190 -9.17 -15.69 1.49
CA ALA A 190 -8.13 -16.67 1.83
C ALA A 190 -8.25 -17.27 3.25
N ARG A 191 -9.33 -16.92 3.98
CA ARG A 191 -9.69 -17.37 5.32
C ARG A 191 -11.05 -18.08 5.38
N GLU A 192 -11.76 -18.23 4.27
CA GLU A 192 -13.03 -18.97 4.15
C GLU A 192 -12.83 -20.27 3.37
#